data_AF-A0A662B1F9-F1
#
_entry.id   AF-A0A662B1F9-F1
#
_cell.length_a   1.000
_cell.length_b   1.000
_cell.length_c   1.000
_cell.angle_alpha   90.00
_cell.angle_beta   90.00
_cell.angle_gamma   90.00
#
_symmetry.space_group_name_H-M   'P 1'
#
loop_
_entity.id
_entity.type
_entity.pdbx_description
1 polymer ?
#
loop_
_entity_poly.entity_id
_entity_poly.type
_entity_poly.pdbx_seq_one_letter_code
_entity_poly.pdbx_strand_id
1 'polypeptide(L)'
;MKNQSSRRDFMKSLLVVPLVASVPLAVTGMSPIISTRASISKKHGHKFKISLNVYSFNKPLREGKIDLYDVLDFCAEYNFDAIDPTGYYFLGYPEVPTDQYINEFKRKAFLLGLDISGTGVRNDLANPDESSRKADIKMIKAWITAAAKLGIPNLRVFAGTHKHEGFSR
;
A
#
# COMPACT_ATOMS: atom_id res chain seq x y z
N MET A 1 -18.14 0.42 -30.17
CA MET A 1 -17.56 0.60 -28.82
C MET A 1 -18.36 -0.25 -27.84
N LYS A 2 -17.74 -1.21 -27.14
CA LYS A 2 -18.45 -2.06 -26.16
C LYS A 2 -18.65 -1.25 -24.87
N ASN A 3 -19.92 -0.96 -24.53
CA ASN A 3 -20.28 -0.39 -23.23
C ASN A 3 -19.82 -1.34 -22.13
N GLN A 4 -18.82 -0.93 -21.35
CA GLN A 4 -18.46 -1.64 -20.14
C GLN A 4 -19.55 -1.38 -19.11
N SER A 5 -20.24 -2.42 -18.65
CA SER A 5 -21.19 -2.26 -17.56
C SER A 5 -20.44 -1.75 -16.32
N SER A 6 -20.83 -0.57 -15.88
CA SER A 6 -20.24 0.10 -14.73
C SER A 6 -20.78 -0.52 -13.44
N ARG A 7 -20.00 -0.46 -12.35
CA ARG A 7 -20.51 -0.75 -10.99
C ARG A 7 -21.78 0.06 -10.68
N ARG A 8 -21.94 1.25 -11.29
CA ARG A 8 -23.15 2.06 -11.22
C ARG A 8 -24.36 1.42 -11.91
N ASP A 9 -24.17 0.69 -13.00
CA ASP A 9 -25.27 0.05 -13.72
C ASP A 9 -25.81 -1.17 -12.95
N PHE A 10 -24.93 -1.90 -12.26
CA PHE A 10 -25.32 -2.98 -11.34
C PHE A 10 -26.10 -2.45 -10.13
N MET A 11 -25.69 -1.31 -9.56
CA MET A 11 -26.43 -0.68 -8.47
C MET A 11 -27.80 -0.15 -8.92
N LYS A 12 -27.93 0.32 -10.16
CA LYS A 12 -29.22 0.71 -10.75
C LYS A 12 -30.16 -0.49 -10.95
N SER A 13 -29.64 -1.67 -11.30
CA SER A 13 -30.48 -2.85 -11.46
C SER A 13 -31.07 -3.36 -10.14
N LEU A 14 -30.39 -3.12 -9.01
CA LEU A 14 -30.90 -3.49 -7.69
C LEU A 14 -32.15 -2.70 -7.26
N LEU A 15 -32.40 -1.52 -7.84
CA LEU A 15 -33.60 -0.72 -7.55
C LEU A 15 -34.88 -1.26 -8.21
N VAL A 16 -34.76 -2.15 -9.21
CA VAL A 16 -35.91 -2.66 -10.00
C VAL A 16 -36.40 -4.02 -9.50
N VAL A 17 -35.60 -4.72 -8.69
CA VAL A 17 -35.90 -6.07 -8.16
C VAL A 17 -37.20 -6.15 -7.34
N PRO A 18 -37.58 -5.15 -6.49
CA PRO A 18 -38.80 -5.27 -5.69
C PRO A 18 -40.10 -5.22 -6.50
N LEU A 19 -40.08 -4.72 -7.74
CA LEU A 19 -41.29 -4.48 -8.53
C LEU A 19 -41.78 -5.70 -9.32
N VAL A 20 -40.98 -6.76 -9.44
CA VAL A 20 -41.28 -7.95 -10.27
C VAL A 20 -41.69 -9.15 -9.42
N ALA A 21 -41.51 -9.10 -8.10
CA ALA A 21 -41.75 -10.23 -7.20
C ALA A 21 -43.25 -10.50 -6.89
N SER A 22 -44.17 -9.66 -7.35
CA SER A 22 -45.60 -9.73 -7.02
C SER A 22 -46.51 -10.20 -8.18
N VAL A 23 -45.96 -10.55 -9.34
CA VAL A 23 -46.75 -11.01 -10.50
C VAL A 23 -46.46 -12.48 -10.80
N PRO A 24 -47.49 -13.37 -10.87
CA PRO A 24 -47.29 -14.77 -11.21
C PRO A 24 -46.65 -14.92 -12.60
N LEU A 25 -45.54 -15.67 -12.66
CA LEU A 25 -44.67 -15.87 -13.83
C LEU A 25 -45.40 -16.44 -15.07
N ALA A 26 -46.64 -16.93 -14.91
CA ALA A 26 -47.43 -17.56 -15.96
C ALA A 26 -48.16 -16.57 -16.89
N VAL A 27 -48.29 -15.28 -16.53
CA VAL A 27 -49.13 -14.32 -17.29
C VAL A 27 -48.31 -13.43 -18.23
N THR A 28 -46.99 -13.30 -18.06
CA THR A 28 -46.21 -12.28 -18.80
C THR A 28 -45.54 -12.78 -20.08
N GLY A 29 -45.72 -14.03 -20.49
CA GLY A 29 -45.12 -14.57 -21.73
C GLY A 29 -43.59 -14.48 -21.78
N MET A 30 -42.92 -14.25 -20.65
CA MET A 30 -41.47 -14.11 -20.60
C MET A 30 -40.84 -15.50 -20.68
N SER A 31 -40.21 -15.79 -21.81
CA SER A 31 -39.32 -16.95 -21.92
C SER A 31 -38.27 -16.89 -20.81
N PRO A 32 -37.91 -18.02 -20.17
CA PRO A 32 -36.82 -18.02 -19.22
C PRO A 32 -35.58 -17.48 -19.94
N ILE A 33 -34.97 -16.43 -19.38
CA ILE A 33 -33.67 -15.95 -19.85
C ILE A 33 -32.69 -17.06 -19.51
N ILE A 34 -32.51 -18.00 -20.43
CA ILE A 34 -31.38 -18.91 -20.43
C ILE A 34 -30.18 -17.99 -20.67
N SER A 35 -29.58 -17.56 -19.56
CA SER A 35 -28.32 -16.84 -19.57
C SER A 35 -27.29 -17.77 -20.18
N THR A 36 -27.09 -17.69 -21.49
CA THR A 36 -25.91 -18.22 -22.14
C THR A 36 -24.73 -17.65 -21.37
N ARG A 37 -24.00 -18.52 -20.67
CA ARG A 37 -22.75 -18.12 -20.00
C ARG A 37 -21.80 -17.79 -21.15
N ALA A 38 -21.85 -16.55 -21.63
CA ALA A 38 -20.81 -15.99 -22.46
C ALA A 38 -19.52 -16.29 -21.70
N SER A 39 -18.64 -17.09 -22.30
CA SER A 39 -17.37 -17.42 -21.67
C SER A 39 -16.73 -16.09 -21.30
N ILE A 40 -16.60 -15.83 -20.00
CA ILE A 40 -15.94 -14.63 -19.51
C ILE A 40 -14.45 -14.87 -19.74
N SER A 41 -14.03 -14.83 -21.00
CA SER A 41 -12.65 -14.54 -21.37
C SER A 41 -12.46 -13.02 -21.23
N LYS A 42 -12.70 -12.50 -20.01
CA LYS A 42 -12.10 -11.22 -19.65
C LYS A 42 -10.64 -11.56 -19.38
N LYS A 43 -9.76 -11.23 -20.33
CA LYS A 43 -8.36 -10.94 -20.01
C LYS A 43 -8.37 -10.07 -18.75
N HIS A 44 -7.76 -10.56 -17.67
CA HIS A 44 -7.80 -9.90 -16.38
C HIS A 44 -7.47 -8.41 -16.54
N GLY A 45 -8.39 -7.53 -16.12
CA GLY A 45 -8.07 -6.12 -15.95
C GLY A 45 -7.24 -6.00 -14.67
N HIS A 46 -5.94 -5.73 -14.80
CA HIS A 46 -5.07 -5.57 -13.64
C HIS A 46 -5.40 -4.24 -12.94
N LYS A 47 -5.82 -4.29 -11.66
CA LYS A 47 -5.83 -3.10 -10.81
C LYS A 47 -4.43 -2.92 -10.23
N PHE A 48 -3.70 -1.92 -10.71
CA PHE A 48 -2.48 -1.48 -10.03
C PHE A 48 -2.87 -0.59 -8.84
N LYS A 49 -2.36 -0.93 -7.66
CA LYS A 49 -2.42 -0.06 -6.49
C LYS A 49 -1.25 0.91 -6.53
N ILE A 50 -1.49 2.19 -6.30
CA ILE A 50 -0.45 3.22 -6.30
C ILE A 50 -0.07 3.54 -4.86
N SER A 51 1.24 3.51 -4.56
CA SER A 51 1.78 3.92 -3.27
C SER A 51 2.75 5.08 -3.41
N LEU A 52 2.76 5.97 -2.42
CA LEU A 52 3.71 7.06 -2.32
C LEU A 52 4.88 6.70 -1.41
N ASN A 53 6.11 6.73 -1.94
CA ASN A 53 7.31 6.72 -1.10
C ASN A 53 7.63 8.16 -0.64
N VAL A 54 7.75 8.36 0.67
CA VAL A 54 7.91 9.70 1.27
C VAL A 54 9.24 10.38 0.93
N TYR A 55 10.22 9.68 0.35
CA TYR A 55 11.42 10.32 -0.21
C TYR A 55 11.07 11.36 -1.29
N SER A 56 9.89 11.25 -1.92
CA SER A 56 9.34 12.28 -2.81
C SER A 56 9.16 13.65 -2.13
N PHE A 57 9.07 13.66 -0.80
CA PHE A 57 8.98 14.83 0.06
C PHE A 57 10.26 15.08 0.87
N ASN A 58 11.41 14.58 0.41
CA ASN A 58 12.66 14.62 1.19
C ASN A 58 13.00 16.02 1.70
N LYS A 59 12.95 17.05 0.85
CA LYS A 59 13.31 18.42 1.25
C LYS A 59 12.41 18.95 2.39
N PRO A 60 11.07 19.03 2.25
CA PRO A 60 10.23 19.56 3.32
C PRO A 60 10.26 18.72 4.60
N LEU A 61 10.39 17.38 4.51
CA LEU A 61 10.55 16.51 5.69
C LEU A 61 11.88 16.76 6.42
N ARG A 62 12.99 16.91 5.67
CA ARG A 62 14.31 17.20 6.26
C ARG A 62 14.39 18.60 6.87
N GLU A 63 13.66 19.55 6.32
CA GLU A 63 13.54 20.90 6.85
C GLU A 63 12.54 20.99 8.03
N GLY A 64 11.86 19.89 8.38
CA GLY A 64 10.86 19.87 9.47
C GLY A 64 9.61 20.72 9.17
N LYS A 65 9.35 21.02 7.89
CA LYS A 65 8.20 21.82 7.46
C LYS A 65 6.90 21.02 7.41
N ILE A 66 7.03 19.71 7.26
CA ILE A 66 5.95 18.73 7.31
C ILE A 66 6.46 17.49 8.05
N ASP A 67 5.56 16.65 8.53
CA ASP A 67 5.85 15.35 9.12
C ASP A 67 5.22 14.18 8.34
N LEU A 68 5.36 12.96 8.86
CA LEU A 68 4.78 11.77 8.23
C LEU A 68 3.25 11.73 8.26
N TYR A 69 2.62 12.41 9.23
CA TYR A 69 1.16 12.51 9.33
C TYR A 69 0.59 13.48 8.29
N ASP A 70 1.31 14.54 7.94
CA ASP A 70 0.96 15.43 6.83
C ASP A 70 0.99 14.67 5.48
N VAL A 71 1.99 13.80 5.29
CA VAL A 71 2.09 12.99 4.06
C VAL A 71 1.00 11.91 4.00
N LEU A 72 0.52 11.40 5.13
CA LEU A 72 -0.68 10.56 5.17
C LEU A 72 -1.91 11.33 4.67
N ASP A 73 -2.12 12.56 5.14
CA ASP A 73 -3.25 13.39 4.70
C ASP A 73 -3.16 13.70 3.20
N PHE A 74 -1.96 14.02 2.70
CA PHE A 74 -1.71 14.16 1.27
C PHE A 74 -2.07 12.88 0.49
N CYS A 75 -1.64 11.70 0.96
CA CYS A 75 -1.94 10.44 0.27
C CYS A 75 -3.46 10.22 0.16
N ALA A 76 -4.20 10.54 1.22
CA ALA A 76 -5.66 10.41 1.24
C ALA A 76 -6.33 11.42 0.30
N GLU A 77 -5.92 12.68 0.35
CA GLU A 77 -6.44 13.76 -0.50
C GLU A 77 -6.29 13.43 -1.99
N TYR A 78 -5.16 12.86 -2.39
CA TYR A 78 -4.84 12.54 -3.78
C TYR A 78 -5.15 11.09 -4.19
N ASN A 79 -5.92 10.35 -3.38
CA ASN A 79 -6.40 8.99 -3.66
C ASN A 79 -5.28 7.95 -3.92
N PHE A 80 -4.17 8.02 -3.17
CA PHE A 80 -3.22 6.92 -3.11
C PHE A 80 -3.85 5.71 -2.40
N ASP A 81 -3.48 4.49 -2.80
CA ASP A 81 -3.92 3.28 -2.09
C ASP A 81 -3.05 3.02 -0.84
N ALA A 82 -1.81 3.54 -0.79
CA ALA A 82 -0.88 3.24 0.29
C ALA A 82 0.27 4.25 0.44
N ILE A 83 0.98 4.19 1.57
CA ILE A 83 2.20 4.96 1.86
C ILE A 83 3.40 4.04 2.18
N ASP A 84 4.60 4.45 1.78
CA ASP A 84 5.88 3.96 2.31
C ASP A 84 6.52 5.10 3.12
N PRO A 85 6.43 5.07 4.48
CA PRO A 85 6.88 6.15 5.34
C PRO A 85 8.40 6.19 5.55
N THR A 86 9.16 5.21 5.03
CA THR A 86 10.63 5.15 5.03
C THR A 86 11.32 5.51 6.36
N GLY A 87 11.93 4.51 7.02
CA GLY A 87 12.44 4.59 8.39
C GLY A 87 13.20 5.85 8.80
N TYR A 88 14.05 6.40 7.93
CA TYR A 88 14.87 7.59 8.23
C TYR A 88 14.13 8.94 8.24
N TYR A 89 12.80 8.94 8.16
CA TYR A 89 11.93 10.09 8.45
C TYR A 89 11.15 9.95 9.75
N PHE A 90 11.23 8.80 10.43
CA PHE A 90 10.68 8.68 11.78
C PHE A 90 11.57 9.43 12.77
N LEU A 91 10.94 10.06 13.77
CA LEU A 91 11.66 10.76 14.83
C LEU A 91 12.55 9.79 15.61
N GLY A 92 13.80 10.18 15.84
CA GLY A 92 14.77 9.38 16.59
C GLY A 92 15.46 8.28 15.77
N TYR A 93 15.32 8.26 14.44
CA TYR A 93 16.12 7.35 13.60
C TYR A 93 17.64 7.49 13.89
N PRO A 94 18.43 6.40 13.98
CA PRO A 94 18.15 5.02 13.55
C PRO A 94 17.30 4.15 14.48
N GLU A 95 16.99 4.62 15.69
CA GLU A 95 16.14 3.93 16.64
C GLU A 95 14.71 3.78 16.08
N VAL A 96 14.06 2.68 16.44
CA VAL A 96 12.68 2.43 16.03
C VAL A 96 11.73 3.34 16.84
N PRO A 97 10.61 3.79 16.25
CA PRO A 97 9.61 4.56 16.98
C PRO A 97 9.01 3.72 18.13
N THR A 98 8.43 4.41 19.11
CA THR A 98 7.73 3.77 20.22
C THR A 98 6.48 3.02 19.73
N ASP A 99 6.03 2.03 20.51
CA ASP A 99 4.81 1.29 20.19
C ASP A 99 3.58 2.21 20.15
N GLN A 100 3.55 3.27 20.97
CA GLN A 100 2.51 4.29 20.92
C GLN A 100 2.48 4.98 19.55
N TYR A 101 3.63 5.51 19.09
CA TYR A 101 3.71 6.18 17.80
C TYR A 101 3.31 5.24 16.65
N ILE A 102 3.78 3.99 16.68
CA ILE A 102 3.43 2.96 15.68
C ILE A 102 1.91 2.76 15.63
N ASN A 103 1.27 2.61 16.78
CA ASN A 103 -0.16 2.37 16.86
C ASN A 103 -0.97 3.60 16.40
N GLU A 104 -0.54 4.81 16.75
CA GLU A 104 -1.17 6.05 16.32
C GLU A 104 -1.05 6.26 14.81
N PHE A 105 0.13 6.04 14.24
CA PHE A 105 0.38 6.13 12.80
C PHE A 105 -0.47 5.12 12.02
N LYS A 106 -0.46 3.86 12.46
CA LYS A 106 -1.26 2.77 11.87
C LYS A 106 -2.76 3.05 11.95
N ARG A 107 -3.23 3.57 13.09
CA ARG A 107 -4.63 3.98 13.27
C ARG A 107 -5.01 5.11 12.30
N LYS A 108 -4.18 6.15 12.16
CA LYS A 108 -4.47 7.25 11.21
C LYS A 108 -4.52 6.74 9.78
N ALA A 109 -3.52 5.95 9.35
CA ALA A 109 -3.50 5.36 8.01
C ALA A 109 -4.77 4.54 7.73
N PHE A 110 -5.18 3.68 8.68
CA PHE A 110 -6.41 2.89 8.57
C PHE A 110 -7.67 3.77 8.42
N LEU A 111 -7.82 4.82 9.24
CA LEU A 111 -8.96 5.73 9.18
C LEU A 111 -9.02 6.52 7.87
N LEU A 112 -7.87 6.79 7.25
CA LEU A 112 -7.76 7.42 5.93
C LEU A 112 -7.92 6.43 4.77
N GLY A 113 -8.10 5.13 5.04
CA GLY A 113 -8.23 4.10 4.02
C GLY A 113 -6.92 3.77 3.29
N LEU A 114 -5.77 4.05 3.90
CA LEU A 114 -4.43 3.82 3.35
C LEU A 114 -3.82 2.52 3.90
N ASP A 115 -3.28 1.69 3.00
CA ASP A 115 -2.35 0.62 3.38
C ASP A 115 -0.96 1.22 3.68
N ILE A 116 -0.11 0.50 4.42
CA ILE A 116 1.32 0.85 4.57
C ILE A 116 2.12 -0.17 3.77
N SER A 117 2.57 0.22 2.58
CA SER A 117 3.03 -0.71 1.53
C SER A 117 4.44 -1.24 1.74
N GLY A 118 5.28 -0.49 2.45
CA GLY A 118 6.71 -0.74 2.59
C GLY A 118 7.34 0.23 3.57
N THR A 119 8.58 -0.03 3.94
CA THR A 119 9.48 0.97 4.51
C THR A 119 10.90 0.64 4.10
N GLY A 120 11.85 1.52 4.39
CA GLY A 120 13.25 1.18 4.21
C GLY A 120 14.16 1.91 5.16
N VAL A 121 15.26 1.24 5.50
CA VAL A 121 16.33 1.76 6.33
C VAL A 121 17.52 2.17 5.47
N ARG A 122 18.44 2.92 6.06
CA ARG A 122 19.70 3.34 5.45
C ARG A 122 20.84 2.61 6.14
N ASN A 123 21.46 1.70 5.42
CA ASN A 123 22.55 0.81 5.87
C ASN A 123 23.61 0.71 4.76
N ASP A 124 24.79 0.19 5.07
CA ASP A 124 25.82 -0.18 4.10
C ASP A 124 26.46 -1.54 4.46
N LEU A 125 25.93 -2.62 3.87
CA LEU A 125 26.44 -3.97 4.12
C LEU A 125 27.78 -4.25 3.42
N ALA A 126 28.26 -3.34 2.55
CA ALA A 126 29.55 -3.45 1.88
C ALA A 126 30.67 -2.70 2.64
N ASN A 127 30.35 -2.01 3.75
CA ASN A 127 31.33 -1.28 4.55
C ASN A 127 32.50 -2.21 4.94
N PRO A 128 33.78 -1.84 4.69
CA PRO A 128 34.93 -2.68 5.02
C PRO A 128 35.06 -2.94 6.51
N ASP A 129 34.60 -2.03 7.37
CA ASP A 129 34.60 -2.21 8.81
C ASP A 129 33.53 -3.21 9.27
N GLU A 130 33.97 -4.30 9.89
CA GLU A 130 33.08 -5.33 10.42
C GLU A 130 32.15 -4.81 11.51
N SER A 131 32.62 -3.88 12.34
CA SER A 131 31.81 -3.34 13.44
C SER A 131 30.61 -2.54 12.91
N SER A 132 30.83 -1.76 11.86
CA SER A 132 29.79 -1.01 11.13
C SER A 132 28.77 -1.96 10.50
N ARG A 133 29.21 -3.02 9.81
CA ARG A 133 28.28 -4.03 9.25
C ARG A 133 27.43 -4.70 10.34
N LYS A 134 28.02 -5.02 11.50
CA LYS A 134 27.29 -5.58 12.65
C LYS A 134 26.26 -4.60 13.21
N ALA A 135 26.58 -3.31 13.30
CA ALA A 135 25.66 -2.27 13.73
C ALA A 135 24.46 -2.15 12.77
N ASP A 136 24.72 -2.16 11.45
CA ASP A 136 23.67 -2.14 10.44
C ASP A 136 22.76 -3.36 10.50
N ILE A 137 23.32 -4.57 10.65
CA ILE A 137 22.52 -5.79 10.82
C ILE A 137 21.63 -5.70 12.07
N LYS A 138 22.14 -5.14 13.18
CA LYS A 138 21.36 -4.93 14.40
C LYS A 138 20.21 -3.94 14.15
N MET A 139 20.47 -2.81 13.49
CA MET A 139 19.46 -1.83 13.12
C MET A 139 18.39 -2.43 12.19
N ILE A 140 18.80 -3.16 11.15
CA ILE A 140 17.88 -3.84 10.22
C ILE A 140 16.95 -4.77 10.99
N LYS A 141 17.48 -5.60 11.90
CA LYS A 141 16.67 -6.52 12.72
C LYS A 141 15.65 -5.79 13.58
N ALA A 142 16.02 -4.66 14.21
CA ALA A 142 15.08 -3.85 14.98
C ALA A 142 13.95 -3.30 14.08
N TRP A 143 14.31 -2.81 12.89
CA TRP A 143 13.34 -2.28 11.92
C TRP A 143 12.44 -3.36 11.30
N ILE A 144 12.90 -4.62 11.19
CA ILE A 144 12.02 -5.75 10.83
C ILE A 144 10.90 -5.88 11.86
N THR A 145 11.23 -5.83 13.16
CA THR A 145 10.23 -5.88 14.23
C THR A 145 9.28 -4.68 14.19
N ALA A 146 9.80 -3.46 13.99
CA ALA A 146 8.95 -2.26 13.88
C ALA A 146 8.03 -2.31 12.65
N ALA A 147 8.55 -2.74 11.49
CA ALA A 147 7.76 -2.92 10.27
C ALA A 147 6.64 -3.94 10.47
N ALA A 148 6.91 -5.06 11.15
CA ALA A 148 5.90 -6.04 11.49
C ALA A 148 4.77 -5.45 12.36
N LYS A 149 5.10 -4.62 13.37
CA LYS A 149 4.10 -3.93 14.20
C LYS A 149 3.25 -2.94 13.39
N LEU A 150 3.89 -2.19 12.48
CA LEU A 150 3.21 -1.28 11.54
C LEU A 150 2.29 -2.03 10.55
N GLY A 151 2.47 -3.34 10.36
CA GLY A 151 1.73 -4.14 9.37
C GLY A 151 2.32 -4.04 7.96
N ILE A 152 3.60 -3.70 7.87
CA ILE A 152 4.31 -3.50 6.60
C ILE A 152 4.79 -4.85 6.05
N PRO A 153 4.51 -5.18 4.78
CA PRO A 153 4.87 -6.48 4.20
C PRO A 153 6.32 -6.60 3.72
N ASN A 154 7.04 -5.49 3.53
CA ASN A 154 8.42 -5.49 3.05
C ASN A 154 9.27 -4.36 3.67
N LEU A 155 10.55 -4.67 3.92
CA LEU A 155 11.56 -3.72 4.37
C LEU A 155 12.67 -3.64 3.32
N ARG A 156 12.83 -2.49 2.68
CA ARG A 156 13.91 -2.21 1.74
C ARG A 156 15.22 -1.89 2.48
N VAL A 157 16.27 -2.60 2.13
CA VAL A 157 17.65 -2.36 2.57
C VAL A 157 18.53 -1.96 1.38
N PHE A 158 19.69 -1.38 1.64
CA PHE A 158 20.70 -1.10 0.62
C PHE A 158 21.78 -2.19 0.62
N ALA A 159 22.26 -2.55 -0.57
CA ALA A 159 23.35 -3.53 -0.71
C ALA A 159 24.68 -3.00 -0.15
N GLY A 160 24.88 -1.69 -0.18
CA GLY A 160 26.11 -1.00 0.18
C GLY A 160 26.75 -0.28 -0.99
N THR A 161 27.67 0.64 -0.70
CA THR A 161 28.28 1.52 -1.73
C THR A 161 29.79 1.36 -1.85
N HIS A 162 30.41 0.67 -0.90
CA HIS A 162 31.84 0.46 -0.90
C HIS A 162 32.27 -0.52 -2.00
N LYS A 163 33.39 -0.19 -2.64
CA LYS A 163 34.10 -1.12 -3.52
C LYS A 163 34.52 -2.33 -2.70
N HIS A 164 34.28 -3.52 -3.25
CA HIS A 164 34.70 -4.79 -2.68
C HIS A 164 35.36 -5.61 -3.78
N GLU A 165 36.39 -6.37 -3.44
CA GLU A 165 36.90 -7.40 -4.34
C GLU A 165 35.94 -8.60 -4.27
N GLY A 166 35.08 -8.72 -5.28
CA GLY A 166 34.10 -9.80 -5.39
C GLY A 166 33.78 -10.09 -6.86
N PHE A 167 33.12 -11.22 -7.10
CA PHE A 167 32.71 -11.61 -8.44
C PHE A 167 31.55 -10.71 -8.91
N SER A 168 31.84 -9.76 -9.79
CA SER A 168 30.83 -9.18 -10.68
C SER A 168 30.22 -10.31 -11.52
N ARG A 169 28.89 -10.37 -11.59
CA ARG A 169 28.18 -11.28 -12.50
C ARG A 169 28.59 -11.06 -13.96
#